data_AF-A0A3B9LSX6-F1
#
_entry.id   AF-A0A3B9LSX6-F1
#
_cell.length_a   1.000
_cell.length_b   1.000
_cell.length_c   1.000
_cell.angle_alpha   90.00
_cell.angle_beta   90.00
_cell.angle_gamma   90.00
#
_symmetry.space_group_name_H-M   'P 1'
#
loop_
_entity.id
_entity.type
_entity.pdbx_description
1 polymer ?
#
loop_
_entity_poly.entity_id
_entity_poly.type
_entity_poly.pdbx_seq_one_letter_code
_entity_poly.pdbx_strand_id
1 'polypeptide(L)'
;MKIRRQIFVGGVPMSLIALASAVFLASASVAFAGWRQYGFDASHTSFNPAETRLTRANVATLTLRWAGEVGKQPCSPPIVGEGIVYVGARGLVHAFAVGDGSELWSIFSCNGAGRERMSLGKHLFVTDGGPFVSGDFAAYNPI
;
A
#
# COMPACT_ATOMS: atom_id res chain seq x y z
N MET A 1 -69.84 -46.75 -0.46
CA MET A 1 -69.54 -45.53 0.29
C MET A 1 -68.01 -45.37 0.44
N LYS A 2 -67.39 -44.59 -0.45
CA LYS A 2 -66.11 -43.88 -0.22
C LYS A 2 -65.87 -42.96 -1.42
N ILE A 3 -66.10 -41.67 -1.17
CA ILE A 3 -66.03 -40.56 -2.11
C ILE A 3 -64.55 -40.22 -2.36
N ARG A 4 -64.14 -39.99 -3.62
CA ARG A 4 -62.92 -39.22 -3.92
C ARG A 4 -63.24 -38.13 -4.96
N ARG A 5 -62.91 -36.90 -4.54
CA ARG A 5 -62.99 -35.59 -5.22
C ARG A 5 -62.05 -35.58 -6.46
N GLN A 6 -62.49 -35.06 -7.62
CA GLN A 6 -62.20 -33.71 -8.19
C GLN A 6 -60.68 -33.42 -8.36
N ILE A 7 -60.09 -32.80 -9.40
CA ILE A 7 -60.46 -31.84 -10.46
C ILE A 7 -59.30 -31.86 -11.51
N PHE A 8 -59.58 -31.46 -12.75
CA PHE A 8 -58.62 -31.25 -13.85
C PHE A 8 -57.80 -29.94 -13.69
N VAL A 9 -56.81 -29.75 -14.58
CA VAL A 9 -56.19 -28.47 -15.02
C VAL A 9 -54.77 -28.18 -14.49
N GLY A 10 -53.85 -27.99 -15.45
CA GLY A 10 -52.76 -27.00 -15.32
C GLY A 10 -51.35 -27.54 -15.54
N GLY A 11 -50.93 -27.69 -16.80
CA GLY A 11 -49.51 -27.81 -17.12
C GLY A 11 -48.77 -26.53 -16.76
N VAL A 12 -47.65 -26.66 -16.04
CA VAL A 12 -46.70 -25.55 -15.84
C VAL A 12 -45.61 -25.72 -16.90
N PRO A 13 -45.40 -24.76 -17.82
CA PRO A 13 -44.34 -24.87 -18.81
C PRO A 13 -42.97 -24.69 -18.16
N MET A 14 -41.97 -25.33 -18.77
CA MET A 14 -40.54 -25.24 -18.45
C MET A 14 -40.11 -23.84 -18.02
N SER A 15 -39.61 -23.74 -16.79
CA SER A 15 -38.87 -22.57 -16.33
C SER A 15 -37.52 -22.51 -17.07
N LEU A 16 -37.37 -21.50 -17.92
CA LEU A 16 -36.12 -21.12 -18.56
C LEU A 16 -35.23 -20.49 -17.48
N ILE A 17 -34.19 -21.19 -17.02
CA ILE A 17 -33.17 -20.60 -16.15
C ILE A 17 -32.35 -19.65 -17.03
N ALA A 18 -32.63 -18.36 -16.95
CA ALA A 18 -31.79 -17.32 -17.55
C ALA A 18 -30.50 -17.22 -16.72
N LEU A 19 -29.39 -17.70 -17.27
CA LEU A 19 -28.06 -17.53 -16.70
C LEU A 19 -27.64 -16.07 -16.86
N ALA A 20 -27.89 -15.24 -15.84
CA ALA A 20 -27.37 -13.87 -15.81
C ALA A 20 -25.84 -13.93 -15.68
N SER A 21 -25.14 -13.66 -16.77
CA SER A 21 -23.68 -13.50 -16.76
C SER A 21 -23.37 -12.15 -16.11
N ALA A 22 -22.93 -12.16 -14.86
CA ALA A 22 -22.43 -10.96 -14.20
C ALA A 22 -21.06 -10.59 -14.83
N VAL A 23 -21.04 -9.53 -15.62
CA VAL A 23 -19.78 -8.90 -16.06
C VAL A 23 -19.24 -8.13 -14.86
N PHE A 24 -18.32 -8.74 -14.12
CA PHE A 24 -17.50 -8.01 -13.16
C PHE A 24 -16.53 -7.14 -13.94
N LEU A 25 -16.78 -5.82 -14.00
CA LEU A 25 -15.70 -4.90 -14.33
C LEU A 25 -14.71 -4.95 -13.17
N ALA A 26 -13.61 -5.68 -13.36
CA ALA A 26 -12.45 -5.52 -12.53
C ALA A 26 -11.98 -4.07 -12.69
N SER A 27 -12.19 -3.25 -11.65
CA SER A 27 -11.50 -1.98 -11.56
C SER A 27 -10.02 -2.32 -11.49
N ALA A 28 -9.29 -2.09 -12.58
CA ALA A 28 -7.84 -2.10 -12.52
C ALA A 28 -7.47 -0.98 -11.56
N SER A 29 -7.01 -1.34 -10.36
CA SER A 29 -6.28 -0.38 -9.55
C SER A 29 -5.15 0.10 -10.42
N VAL A 30 -5.16 1.40 -10.75
CA VAL A 30 -3.95 2.04 -11.24
C VAL A 30 -2.97 1.81 -10.10
N ALA A 31 -2.03 0.89 -10.30
CA ALA A 31 -0.96 0.68 -9.35
C ALA A 31 -0.34 2.06 -9.18
N PHE A 32 -0.55 2.67 -8.01
CA PHE A 32 0.12 3.90 -7.68
C PHE A 32 1.60 3.61 -7.87
N ALA A 33 2.25 4.33 -8.78
CA ALA A 33 3.69 4.24 -8.99
C ALA A 33 4.35 4.83 -7.74
N GLY A 34 4.28 4.07 -6.65
CA GLY A 34 4.78 4.44 -5.36
C GLY A 34 6.29 4.40 -5.37
N TRP A 35 6.89 5.25 -4.56
CA TRP A 35 8.32 5.24 -4.32
C TRP A 35 8.68 4.04 -3.43
N ARG A 36 8.57 2.82 -3.95
CA ARG A 36 8.60 1.58 -3.15
C ARG A 36 9.98 1.20 -2.62
N GLN A 37 11.03 1.85 -3.08
CA GLN A 37 12.41 1.57 -2.68
C GLN A 37 13.27 2.83 -2.83
N TYR A 38 14.47 2.79 -2.27
CA TYR A 38 15.47 3.82 -2.51
C TYR A 38 15.67 4.06 -4.01
N GLY A 39 15.72 5.33 -4.43
CA GLY A 39 15.97 5.70 -5.82
C GLY A 39 14.84 5.38 -6.82
N PHE A 40 13.61 5.13 -6.35
CA PHE A 40 12.40 4.86 -7.14
C PHE A 40 12.40 3.51 -7.89
N ASP A 41 13.41 3.24 -8.71
CA ASP A 41 13.55 2.02 -9.52
C ASP A 41 14.85 1.27 -9.21
N ALA A 42 15.03 0.08 -9.80
CA ALA A 42 16.19 -0.80 -9.56
C ALA A 42 17.53 -0.21 -10.05
N SER A 43 17.49 0.78 -10.93
CA SER A 43 18.67 1.55 -11.36
C SER A 43 18.92 2.79 -10.49
N HIS A 44 18.09 3.01 -9.47
CA HIS A 44 18.14 4.14 -8.54
C HIS A 44 18.14 5.51 -9.22
N THR A 45 17.39 5.67 -10.32
CA THR A 45 17.38 6.94 -11.09
C THR A 45 16.85 8.13 -10.30
N SER A 46 16.12 7.88 -9.21
CA SER A 46 15.42 8.92 -8.43
C SER A 46 14.43 9.74 -9.27
N PHE A 47 13.95 9.16 -10.37
CA PHE A 47 13.02 9.80 -11.29
C PHE A 47 11.66 9.11 -11.21
N ASN A 48 10.60 9.90 -10.95
CA ASN A 48 9.22 9.41 -11.00
C ASN A 48 8.59 9.76 -12.36
N PRO A 49 8.50 8.82 -13.33
CA PRO A 49 7.88 9.07 -14.64
C PRO A 49 6.36 9.29 -14.58
N ALA A 50 5.70 8.93 -13.47
CA ALA A 50 4.26 9.08 -13.32
C ALA A 50 3.84 10.48 -12.82
N GLU A 51 4.81 11.32 -12.41
CA GLU A 51 4.52 12.67 -11.95
C GLU A 51 4.25 13.62 -13.13
N THR A 52 3.06 14.22 -13.16
CA THR A 52 2.64 15.15 -14.23
C THR A 52 1.92 16.40 -13.71
N ARG A 53 1.77 16.54 -12.38
CA ARG A 53 0.99 17.62 -11.74
C ARG A 53 1.85 18.81 -11.40
N LEU A 54 3.07 18.58 -10.89
CA LEU A 54 4.01 19.64 -10.54
C LEU A 54 4.75 20.14 -11.77
N THR A 55 4.78 21.46 -11.92
CA THR A 55 5.44 22.16 -13.03
C THR A 55 6.20 23.36 -12.52
N ARG A 56 7.10 23.92 -13.34
CA ARG A 56 7.82 25.16 -12.99
C ARG A 56 6.88 26.34 -12.72
N ALA A 57 5.69 26.34 -13.33
CA ALA A 57 4.73 27.42 -13.20
C ALA A 57 3.92 27.35 -11.88
N ASN A 58 3.77 26.17 -11.27
CA ASN A 58 2.93 25.99 -10.09
C ASN A 58 3.68 25.61 -8.81
N VAL A 59 4.96 25.21 -8.88
CA VAL A 59 5.72 24.78 -7.69
C VAL A 59 5.81 25.88 -6.62
N ALA A 60 5.72 27.14 -7.02
CA ALA A 60 5.73 28.29 -6.11
C ALA A 60 4.46 28.38 -5.23
N THR A 61 3.39 27.67 -5.57
CA THR A 61 2.12 27.68 -4.81
C THR A 61 2.01 26.51 -3.82
N LEU A 62 3.05 25.71 -3.66
CA LEU A 62 3.02 24.59 -2.72
C LEU A 62 2.88 25.07 -1.27
N THR A 63 2.03 24.38 -0.52
CA THR A 63 1.88 24.55 0.92
C THR A 63 2.12 23.23 1.63
N LEU A 64 2.55 23.29 2.89
CA LEU A 64 2.69 22.11 3.72
C LEU A 64 1.31 21.45 3.90
N ARG A 65 1.18 20.19 3.49
CA ARG A 65 -0.06 19.42 3.66
C ARG A 65 -0.15 18.77 5.04
N TRP A 66 0.93 18.10 5.47
CA TRP A 66 1.08 17.48 6.78
C TRP A 66 2.56 17.22 7.07
N ALA A 67 2.90 17.01 8.34
CA ALA A 67 4.22 16.58 8.79
C ALA A 67 4.07 15.61 9.97
N GLY A 68 4.98 14.63 10.06
CA GLY A 68 5.06 13.68 11.16
C GLY A 68 6.44 13.75 11.83
N GLU A 69 6.49 13.55 13.15
CA GLU A 69 7.74 13.50 13.91
C GLU A 69 8.31 12.08 13.90
N VAL A 70 9.56 11.93 13.43
CA VAL A 70 10.30 10.66 13.40
C VAL A 70 11.51 10.68 14.34
N GLY A 71 11.57 11.68 15.23
CA GLY A 71 12.70 11.91 16.13
C GLY A 71 13.92 12.55 15.45
N LYS A 72 15.09 12.37 16.07
CA LYS A 72 16.34 13.02 15.65
C LYS A 72 17.08 12.22 14.57
N GLN A 73 17.75 12.94 13.68
CA GLN A 73 18.62 12.40 12.63
C GLN A 73 19.69 11.42 13.17
N PRO A 74 20.16 10.47 12.33
CA PRO A 74 19.86 10.30 10.90
C PRO A 74 18.54 9.55 10.61
N CYS A 75 17.87 9.94 9.53
CA CYS A 75 16.67 9.27 9.02
C CYS A 75 16.96 8.69 7.62
N SER A 76 16.32 7.57 7.31
CA SER A 76 16.31 7.00 5.96
C SER A 76 15.42 7.83 5.01
N PRO A 77 15.69 7.78 3.68
CA PRO A 77 14.77 8.33 2.70
C PRO A 77 13.40 7.64 2.80
N PRO A 78 12.29 8.40 2.74
CA PRO A 78 10.96 7.81 2.81
C PRO A 78 10.70 6.92 1.60
N ILE A 79 10.00 5.81 1.82
CA ILE A 79 9.37 5.04 0.75
C ILE A 79 7.85 5.10 0.89
N VAL A 80 7.15 5.04 -0.24
CA VAL A 80 5.70 5.22 -0.30
C VAL A 80 5.06 4.13 -1.15
N GLY A 81 4.01 3.49 -0.64
CA GLY A 81 3.17 2.57 -1.39
C GLY A 81 2.01 2.07 -0.56
N GLU A 82 0.98 1.53 -1.22
CA GLU A 82 -0.24 1.06 -0.56
C GLU A 82 -0.91 2.09 0.38
N GLY A 83 -0.75 3.39 0.08
CA GLY A 83 -1.30 4.47 0.91
C GLY A 83 -0.52 4.76 2.20
N ILE A 84 0.69 4.20 2.35
CA ILE A 84 1.52 4.34 3.55
C ILE A 84 2.89 4.94 3.19
N VAL A 85 3.39 5.82 4.07
CA VAL A 85 4.76 6.35 4.06
C VAL A 85 5.57 5.65 5.14
N TYR A 86 6.71 5.08 4.78
CA TYR A 86 7.63 4.43 5.73
C TYR A 86 8.92 5.24 5.87
N VAL A 87 9.34 5.47 7.12
CA VAL A 87 10.57 6.18 7.45
C VAL A 87 11.28 5.46 8.59
N GLY A 88 12.51 5.05 8.38
CA GLY A 88 13.43 4.58 9.41
C GLY A 88 14.15 5.74 10.10
N ALA A 89 14.20 5.73 11.43
CA ALA A 89 14.94 6.68 12.24
C ALA A 89 15.31 6.07 13.61
N ARG A 90 16.58 6.17 14.00
CA ARG A 90 17.10 5.68 15.30
C ARG A 90 16.75 4.20 15.60
N GLY A 91 16.74 3.33 14.58
CA GLY A 91 16.37 1.93 14.75
C GLY A 91 14.87 1.70 14.85
N LEU A 92 14.03 2.75 14.77
CA LEU A 92 12.60 2.59 14.57
C LEU A 92 12.27 2.66 13.08
N VAL A 93 11.27 1.89 12.68
CA VAL A 93 10.54 2.09 11.43
C VAL A 93 9.19 2.69 11.81
N HIS A 94 8.89 3.85 11.24
CA HIS A 94 7.61 4.54 11.37
C HIS A 94 6.78 4.33 10.09
N ALA A 95 5.48 4.14 10.26
CA ALA A 95 4.51 4.08 9.18
C ALA A 95 3.45 5.16 9.37
N PHE A 96 3.19 5.96 8.33
CA PHE A 96 2.21 7.04 8.35
C PHE A 96 1.19 6.89 7.22
N ALA A 97 -0.07 7.25 7.46
CA ALA A 97 -1.06 7.32 6.41
C ALA A 97 -0.75 8.48 5.44
N VAL A 98 -0.74 8.22 4.12
CA VAL A 98 -0.44 9.24 3.10
C VAL A 98 -1.45 10.39 3.08
N GLY A 99 -2.70 10.13 3.51
CA GLY A 99 -3.79 11.10 3.43
C GLY A 99 -3.61 12.33 4.32
N ASP A 100 -3.18 12.11 5.57
CA ASP A 100 -3.15 13.11 6.64
C ASP A 100 -1.88 13.08 7.50
N GLY A 101 -0.99 12.09 7.31
CA GLY A 101 0.24 11.96 8.09
C GLY A 101 0.05 11.36 9.48
N SER A 102 -1.11 10.78 9.80
CA SER A 102 -1.31 10.06 11.06
C SER A 102 -0.39 8.83 11.16
N GLU A 103 0.24 8.63 12.32
CA GLU A 103 1.09 7.46 12.55
C GLU A 103 0.20 6.22 12.71
N LEU A 104 0.45 5.23 11.85
CA LEU A 104 -0.23 3.94 11.86
C LEU A 104 0.41 2.99 12.87
N TRP A 105 1.74 2.94 12.86
CA TRP A 105 2.55 2.17 13.80
C TRP A 105 4.00 2.63 13.78
N SER A 106 4.72 2.31 14.85
CA SER A 106 6.18 2.31 14.88
C SER A 106 6.70 1.06 15.59
N ILE A 107 7.80 0.52 15.07
CA ILE A 107 8.43 -0.67 15.63
C ILE A 107 9.94 -0.54 15.61
N PHE A 108 10.59 -1.09 16.65
CA PHE A 108 12.03 -1.23 16.66
C PHE A 108 12.45 -2.30 15.66
N SER A 109 13.21 -1.92 14.65
CA SER A 109 13.99 -2.84 13.83
C SER A 109 15.26 -3.17 14.62
N CYS A 110 15.65 -4.44 14.65
CA CYS A 110 16.65 -4.99 15.56
C CYS A 110 18.05 -4.34 15.38
N ASN A 111 18.21 -3.16 15.94
CA ASN A 111 19.42 -2.44 16.35
C ASN A 111 20.58 -2.25 15.37
N GLY A 112 20.43 -1.31 14.43
CA GLY A 112 21.51 -0.54 13.84
C GLY A 112 21.06 0.90 13.59
N ALA A 113 21.65 1.82 14.35
CA ALA A 113 21.33 3.24 14.18
C ALA A 113 21.81 3.73 12.81
N GLY A 114 20.87 4.04 11.92
CA GLY A 114 21.01 5.17 11.01
C GLY A 114 21.17 4.88 9.52
N ARG A 115 20.89 3.67 9.04
CA ARG A 115 20.83 3.38 7.59
C ARG A 115 19.82 2.31 7.24
N GLU A 116 18.59 2.44 7.75
CA GLU A 116 17.52 1.55 7.34
C GLU A 116 17.30 1.70 5.83
N ARG A 117 17.45 0.60 5.11
CA ARG A 117 17.14 0.50 3.68
C ARG A 117 15.90 -0.35 3.56
N MET A 118 14.83 0.30 3.11
CA MET A 118 13.51 -0.31 3.03
C MET A 118 13.11 -0.53 1.57
N SER A 119 12.41 -1.63 1.32
CA SER A 119 11.72 -1.87 0.06
C SER A 119 10.35 -2.50 0.29
N LEU A 120 9.37 -2.13 -0.54
CA LEU A 120 7.98 -2.54 -0.39
C LEU A 120 7.52 -3.44 -1.53
N GLY A 121 7.36 -4.72 -1.22
CA GLY A 121 6.67 -5.71 -2.05
C GLY A 121 5.32 -6.08 -1.43
N LYS A 122 5.04 -7.38 -1.31
CA LYS A 122 3.92 -7.86 -0.46
C LYS A 122 4.16 -7.57 1.04
N HIS A 123 5.44 -7.46 1.39
CA HIS A 123 5.95 -7.18 2.73
C HIS A 123 6.84 -5.96 2.65
N LEU A 124 6.96 -5.25 3.77
CA LEU A 124 8.00 -4.25 3.97
C LEU A 124 9.29 -4.98 4.37
N PHE A 125 10.29 -4.97 3.50
CA PHE A 125 11.62 -5.47 3.83
C PHE A 125 12.47 -4.35 4.37
N VAL A 126 13.15 -4.61 5.48
CA VAL A 126 14.05 -3.65 6.14
C VAL A 126 15.38 -4.34 6.30
N THR A 127 16.41 -3.69 5.77
CA THR A 127 17.80 -4.06 6.02
C THR A 127 18.46 -2.95 6.81
N ASP A 128 19.30 -3.36 7.74
CA ASP A 128 20.16 -2.47 8.51
C ASP A 128 21.63 -2.80 8.24
N GLY A 129 22.51 -1.82 8.37
CA GLY A 129 23.93 -1.97 8.14
C GLY A 129 24.69 -0.67 8.37
N GLY A 130 25.38 -0.59 9.50
CA GLY A 130 26.34 0.47 9.80
C GLY A 130 27.79 -0.05 9.69
N PRO A 131 28.79 0.84 9.58
CA PRO A 131 30.20 0.46 9.51
C PRO A 131 30.73 -0.29 10.75
N PHE A 132 29.92 -0.39 11.82
CA PHE A 132 30.31 -0.96 13.12
C PHE A 132 29.38 -2.06 13.66
N VAL A 133 28.36 -2.50 12.90
CA VAL A 133 27.41 -3.54 13.33
C VAL A 133 27.11 -4.55 12.21
N SER A 134 26.88 -5.81 12.58
CA SER A 134 26.34 -6.82 11.66
C SER A 134 24.96 -6.38 11.19
N GLY A 135 24.69 -6.47 9.89
CA GLY A 135 23.40 -6.07 9.33
C GLY A 135 22.31 -7.07 9.65
N ASP A 136 21.15 -6.56 10.06
CA ASP A 136 19.95 -7.35 10.31
C ASP A 136 18.97 -7.21 9.13
N PHE A 137 18.18 -8.27 8.90
CA PHE A 137 17.14 -8.31 7.87
C PHE A 137 15.80 -8.70 8.50
N ALA A 138 14.78 -7.90 8.25
CA ALA A 138 13.43 -8.13 8.74
C ALA A 138 12.39 -7.93 7.63
N ALA A 139 11.27 -8.63 7.75
CA ALA A 139 10.10 -8.45 6.92
C ALA A 139 8.89 -8.16 7.83
N TYR A 140 8.15 -7.09 7.52
CA TYR A 140 6.96 -6.66 8.26
C TYR A 140 5.74 -6.69 7.36
N ASN A 141 4.58 -7.00 7.96
CA ASN A 141 3.31 -6.78 7.31
C ASN A 141 3.05 -5.25 7.25
N PRO A 142 2.68 -4.69 6.09
CA PRO A 142 2.39 -3.26 5.94
C PRO A 142 1.28 -2.75 6.87
N ILE A 143 0.27 -3.59 7.12
CA ILE A 143 -0.91 -3.41 7.98
C ILE A 143 -1.24 -4.76 8.63
#